data_AF-F9Q2T1-F1
#
_entry.id   AF-F9Q2T1-F1
#
_cell.length_a   1.000
_cell.length_b   1.000
_cell.length_c   1.000
_cell.angle_alpha   90.00
_cell.angle_beta   90.00
_cell.angle_gamma   90.00
#
_symmetry.space_group_name_H-M   'P 1'
#
loop_
_entity.id
_entity.type
_entity.pdbx_description
1 polymer ?
#
loop_
_entity_poly.entity_id
_entity_poly.type
_entity_poly.pdbx_seq_one_letter_code
_entity_poly.pdbx_strand_id
1 'polypeptide(L)'
;MYPLYSQLLEYCSTDQETAIIVLEKFNTDILRIKYKNDDVKSIVEYSDLICHFFKYFEEDVKDDILDTLKAYEESENIIYYKVIDLMSSNVYDFPQIQNKIYHHLIKRINDKRDEGVKTFPDPREKSVSDLYNLSRKGYFSDFEILKDIEEDIQGLYPEVDWTWFHDRSDDVIHRLLEHRTPNNIKTYFSKNEEDNKLINEYILKALEEDKLIFKK
;
A
#
# COMPACT_ATOMS: atom_id res chain seq x y z
N MET A 1 0.98 -14.34 -23.94
CA MET A 1 2.24 -14.44 -23.16
C MET A 1 2.96 -13.11 -23.34
N TYR A 2 3.27 -12.44 -22.22
CA TYR A 2 3.37 -10.98 -22.08
C TYR A 2 4.49 -10.31 -22.91
N PRO A 3 4.17 -9.45 -23.90
CA PRO A 3 5.17 -8.68 -24.66
C PRO A 3 6.11 -7.87 -23.77
N LEU A 4 5.55 -7.27 -22.71
CA LEU A 4 6.31 -6.54 -21.69
C LEU A 4 7.32 -7.44 -20.96
N TYR A 5 6.94 -8.67 -20.65
CA TYR A 5 7.84 -9.63 -19.99
C TYR A 5 8.99 -10.05 -20.91
N SER A 6 8.70 -10.26 -22.21
CA SER A 6 9.73 -10.55 -23.21
C SER A 6 10.70 -9.38 -23.39
N GLN A 7 10.18 -8.15 -23.46
CA GLN A 7 11.01 -6.94 -23.56
C GLN A 7 11.84 -6.72 -22.30
N LEU A 8 11.26 -6.90 -21.11
CA LEU A 8 12.00 -6.81 -19.85
C LEU A 8 13.12 -7.86 -19.76
N LEU A 9 12.86 -9.10 -20.20
CA LEU A 9 13.88 -10.16 -20.27
C LEU A 9 15.02 -9.82 -21.25
N GLU A 10 14.68 -9.25 -22.41
CA GLU A 10 15.66 -8.83 -23.42
C GLU A 10 16.53 -7.69 -22.89
N TYR A 11 15.95 -6.72 -22.18
CA TYR A 11 16.70 -5.67 -21.47
C TYR A 11 17.62 -6.23 -20.38
N CYS A 12 17.13 -7.17 -19.55
CA CYS A 12 17.95 -7.86 -18.55
C CYS A 12 19.08 -8.71 -19.14
N SER A 13 19.06 -8.95 -20.46
CA SER A 13 20.10 -9.70 -21.19
C SER A 13 21.19 -8.78 -21.77
N THR A 14 21.12 -7.47 -21.53
CA THR A 14 22.13 -6.48 -21.97
C THR A 14 22.97 -5.99 -20.79
N ASP A 15 24.23 -5.61 -21.04
CA ASP A 15 25.16 -5.09 -20.01
C ASP A 15 24.80 -3.67 -19.50
N GLN A 16 23.59 -3.17 -19.77
CA GLN A 16 23.14 -1.85 -19.30
C GLN A 16 22.64 -1.94 -17.85
N GLU A 17 23.21 -1.10 -16.98
CA GLU A 17 22.83 -1.03 -15.56
C GLU A 17 21.45 -0.36 -15.32
N THR A 18 20.89 0.31 -16.33
CA THR A 18 19.62 1.04 -16.23
C THR A 18 18.69 0.71 -17.40
N ALA A 19 17.43 0.41 -17.10
CA ALA A 19 16.37 0.18 -18.08
C ALA A 19 15.38 1.35 -18.09
N ILE A 20 15.15 1.92 -19.27
CA ILE A 20 14.12 2.93 -19.54
C ILE A 20 12.98 2.24 -20.29
N ILE A 21 11.74 2.41 -19.82
CA ILE A 21 10.57 1.78 -20.44
C ILE A 21 9.83 2.83 -21.27
N VAL A 22 9.79 2.64 -22.59
CA VAL A 22 9.00 3.47 -23.51
C VAL A 22 7.73 2.71 -23.91
N LEU A 23 6.57 3.24 -23.49
CA LEU A 23 5.26 2.71 -23.86
C LEU A 23 4.56 3.74 -24.76
N GLU A 24 4.87 3.74 -26.05
CA GLU A 24 4.42 4.76 -27.01
C GLU A 24 2.91 5.02 -26.96
N LYS A 25 2.10 3.96 -26.83
CA LYS A 25 0.64 4.07 -26.69
C LYS A 25 0.25 4.79 -25.39
N PHE A 26 0.85 4.41 -24.27
CA PHE A 26 0.59 5.03 -22.98
C PHE A 26 0.99 6.51 -22.99
N ASN A 27 2.19 6.84 -23.48
CA ASN A 27 2.64 8.23 -23.60
C ASN A 27 1.67 9.06 -24.46
N THR A 28 1.23 8.50 -25.59
CA THR A 28 0.23 9.14 -26.45
C THR A 28 -1.10 9.35 -25.73
N ASP A 29 -1.56 8.36 -24.96
CA ASP A 29 -2.81 8.45 -24.22
C ASP A 29 -2.72 9.48 -23.07
N ILE A 30 -1.60 9.55 -22.34
CA ILE A 30 -1.35 10.60 -21.33
C ILE A 30 -1.39 12.01 -21.95
N LEU A 31 -0.70 12.21 -23.08
CA LEU A 31 -0.73 13.49 -23.80
C LEU A 31 -2.14 13.87 -24.27
N ARG A 32 -2.96 12.88 -24.67
CA ARG A 32 -4.35 13.12 -25.05
C ARG A 32 -5.20 13.56 -23.86
N ILE A 33 -5.06 12.88 -22.72
CA ILE A 33 -5.75 13.26 -21.47
C ILE A 33 -5.37 14.70 -21.09
N LYS A 34 -4.08 15.02 -21.11
CA LYS A 34 -3.58 16.36 -20.73
C LYS A 34 -4.04 17.47 -21.67
N TYR A 35 -3.89 17.30 -22.99
CA TYR A 35 -4.03 18.41 -23.94
C TYR A 35 -5.32 18.41 -24.76
N LYS A 36 -6.01 17.28 -24.89
CA LYS A 36 -7.25 17.19 -25.68
C LYS A 36 -8.51 17.26 -24.82
N ASN A 37 -8.38 17.43 -23.51
CA ASN A 37 -9.51 17.42 -22.57
C ASN A 37 -10.31 16.10 -22.67
N ASP A 38 -9.65 15.00 -23.05
CA ASP A 38 -10.21 13.67 -22.81
C ASP A 38 -10.46 13.53 -21.31
N ASP A 39 -11.47 12.74 -20.91
CA ASP A 39 -11.90 12.66 -19.51
C ASP A 39 -10.71 12.42 -18.58
N VAL A 40 -10.34 13.45 -17.80
CA VAL A 40 -9.18 13.44 -16.90
C VAL A 40 -9.23 12.25 -15.95
N LYS A 41 -10.43 11.72 -15.67
CA LYS A 41 -10.64 10.49 -14.89
C LYS A 41 -10.00 9.25 -15.52
N SER A 42 -9.75 9.24 -16.83
CA SER A 42 -9.12 8.12 -17.52
C SER A 42 -7.70 7.84 -17.02
N ILE A 43 -7.02 8.80 -16.37
CA ILE A 43 -5.68 8.55 -15.84
C ILE A 43 -5.68 7.49 -14.74
N VAL A 44 -6.74 7.41 -13.92
CA VAL A 44 -6.77 6.41 -12.83
C VAL A 44 -7.03 4.99 -13.33
N GLU A 45 -7.45 4.81 -14.59
CA GLU A 45 -7.49 3.48 -15.22
C GLU A 45 -6.08 2.94 -15.48
N TYR A 46 -5.08 3.83 -15.61
CA TYR A 46 -3.68 3.46 -15.70
C TYR A 46 -2.99 3.34 -14.35
N SER A 47 -3.71 3.43 -13.22
CA SER A 47 -3.12 3.42 -11.87
C SER A 47 -2.16 2.25 -11.66
N ASP A 48 -2.53 1.04 -12.09
CA ASP A 48 -1.74 -0.16 -11.80
C ASP A 48 -0.40 -0.08 -12.53
N LEU A 49 -0.42 0.36 -13.79
CA LEU A 49 0.78 0.59 -14.58
C LEU A 49 1.64 1.69 -13.97
N ILE A 50 1.03 2.82 -13.60
CA ILE A 50 1.73 3.95 -12.98
C ILE A 50 2.37 3.50 -11.66
N CYS A 51 1.61 2.86 -10.76
CA CYS A 51 2.09 2.39 -9.47
C CYS A 51 3.33 1.48 -9.55
N HIS A 52 3.44 0.66 -10.60
CA HIS A 52 4.58 -0.27 -10.77
C HIS A 52 5.74 0.34 -11.56
N PHE A 53 5.46 1.24 -12.50
CA PHE A 53 6.44 1.71 -13.48
C PHE A 53 6.84 3.17 -13.36
N PHE A 54 6.18 3.97 -12.51
CA PHE A 54 6.40 5.42 -12.43
C PHE A 54 7.87 5.82 -12.32
N LYS A 55 8.65 5.13 -11.47
CA LYS A 55 10.08 5.41 -11.28
C LYS A 55 10.95 5.17 -12.53
N TYR A 56 10.47 4.39 -13.49
CA TYR A 56 11.19 3.99 -14.71
C TYR A 56 10.78 4.77 -15.96
N PHE A 57 9.77 5.64 -15.86
CA PHE A 57 9.41 6.52 -16.97
C PHE A 57 10.43 7.64 -17.17
N GLU A 58 10.46 8.19 -18.39
CA GLU A 58 11.19 9.41 -18.70
C GLU A 58 10.60 10.61 -17.92
N GLU A 59 11.42 11.61 -17.63
CA GLU A 59 11.02 12.74 -16.76
C GLU A 59 9.86 13.56 -17.34
N ASP A 60 9.81 13.75 -18.66
CA ASP A 60 8.71 14.41 -19.35
C ASP A 60 7.38 13.65 -19.19
N VAL A 61 7.42 12.31 -19.31
CA VAL A 61 6.25 11.46 -19.07
C VAL A 61 5.81 11.52 -17.61
N LYS A 62 6.76 11.54 -16.66
CA LYS A 62 6.44 11.71 -15.23
C LYS A 62 5.76 13.05 -14.97
N ASP A 63 6.30 14.14 -15.51
CA ASP A 63 5.72 15.48 -15.38
C ASP A 63 4.29 15.53 -15.95
N ASP A 64 4.07 14.92 -17.12
CA ASP A 64 2.73 14.84 -17.71
C ASP A 64 1.74 14.03 -16.86
N ILE A 65 2.19 12.92 -16.26
CA ILE A 65 1.38 12.13 -15.31
C ILE A 65 1.03 12.99 -14.09
N LEU A 66 2.01 13.65 -13.48
CA LEU A 66 1.82 14.44 -12.26
C LEU A 66 0.87 15.62 -12.49
N ASP A 67 1.02 16.34 -13.60
CA ASP A 67 0.11 17.42 -13.99
C ASP A 67 -1.33 16.91 -14.16
N THR A 68 -1.48 15.75 -14.78
CA THR A 68 -2.80 15.14 -15.01
C THR A 68 -3.41 14.63 -13.70
N LEU A 69 -2.62 14.06 -12.78
CA LEU A 69 -3.09 13.65 -11.46
C LEU A 69 -3.52 14.85 -10.59
N LYS A 70 -2.79 15.97 -10.70
CA LYS A 70 -3.17 17.24 -10.06
C LYS A 70 -4.50 17.76 -10.59
N ALA A 71 -4.71 17.73 -11.91
CA ALA A 71 -6.01 18.09 -12.49
C ALA A 71 -7.13 17.12 -12.07
N TYR A 72 -6.83 15.83 -11.98
CA TYR A 72 -7.77 14.81 -11.53
C TYR A 72 -8.23 15.01 -10.08
N GLU A 73 -7.33 15.46 -9.20
CA GLU A 73 -7.64 15.76 -7.80
C GLU A 73 -8.77 16.79 -7.64
N GLU A 74 -8.88 17.73 -8.58
CA GLU A 74 -9.92 18.76 -8.60
C GLU A 74 -11.27 18.27 -9.17
N SER A 75 -11.33 17.02 -9.65
CA SER A 75 -12.54 16.45 -10.26
C SER A 75 -13.59 16.03 -9.23
N GLU A 76 -14.86 16.07 -9.64
CA GLU A 76 -15.99 15.77 -8.73
C GLU A 76 -16.09 14.29 -8.34
N ASN A 77 -15.66 13.36 -9.22
CA ASN A 77 -15.83 11.91 -9.02
C ASN A 77 -14.49 11.23 -8.76
N ILE A 78 -14.01 11.35 -7.53
CA ILE A 78 -12.79 10.70 -7.08
C ILE A 78 -13.02 9.22 -6.79
N ILE A 79 -12.24 8.37 -7.44
CA ILE A 79 -12.16 6.94 -7.18
C ILE A 79 -11.11 6.68 -6.08
N TYR A 80 -11.55 6.68 -4.81
CA TYR A 80 -10.65 6.65 -3.65
C TYR A 80 -9.66 5.49 -3.63
N TYR A 81 -10.07 4.27 -4.02
CA TYR A 81 -9.17 3.13 -3.96
C TYR A 81 -7.97 3.28 -4.91
N LYS A 82 -8.18 3.86 -6.11
CA LYS A 82 -7.09 4.14 -7.06
C LYS A 82 -6.16 5.23 -6.56
N VAL A 83 -6.71 6.25 -5.89
CA VAL A 83 -5.92 7.33 -5.29
C VAL A 83 -5.05 6.78 -4.15
N ILE A 84 -5.61 5.94 -3.28
CA ILE A 84 -4.89 5.28 -2.19
C ILE A 84 -3.74 4.42 -2.74
N ASP A 85 -3.96 3.69 -3.84
CA ASP A 85 -2.91 2.90 -4.49
C ASP A 85 -1.76 3.81 -4.99
N LEU A 86 -2.08 4.93 -5.62
CA LEU A 86 -1.09 5.90 -6.12
C LEU A 86 -0.30 6.57 -4.98
N MET A 87 -0.97 6.96 -3.89
CA MET A 87 -0.31 7.47 -2.68
C MET A 87 0.59 6.40 -2.04
N SER A 88 0.09 5.17 -1.95
CA SER A 88 0.84 4.04 -1.39
C SER A 88 2.07 3.66 -2.24
N SER A 89 2.04 3.96 -3.54
CA SER A 89 3.19 3.82 -4.43
C SER A 89 4.12 5.04 -4.46
N ASN A 90 3.89 6.08 -3.64
CA ASN A 90 4.64 7.34 -3.66
C ASN A 90 4.68 8.01 -5.06
N VAL A 91 3.57 7.93 -5.81
CA VAL A 91 3.47 8.56 -7.13
C VAL A 91 3.06 10.03 -6.99
N TYR A 92 1.95 10.28 -6.29
CA TYR A 92 1.42 11.61 -6.05
C TYR A 92 0.69 11.64 -4.70
N ASP A 93 0.83 12.74 -3.97
CA ASP A 93 0.38 12.84 -2.57
C ASP A 93 -1.08 13.26 -2.39
N PHE A 94 -1.72 13.81 -3.43
CA PHE A 94 -3.10 14.28 -3.41
C PHE A 94 -3.44 15.17 -2.20
N PRO A 95 -2.71 16.29 -1.99
CA PRO A 95 -2.78 17.11 -0.77
C PRO A 95 -4.17 17.72 -0.48
N GLN A 96 -4.97 18.02 -1.49
CA GLN A 96 -6.29 18.64 -1.34
C GLN A 96 -7.38 17.64 -0.91
N ILE A 97 -7.18 16.34 -1.17
CA ILE A 97 -8.18 15.30 -0.87
C ILE A 97 -7.75 14.32 0.24
N GLN A 98 -6.55 14.43 0.81
CA GLN A 98 -6.10 13.55 1.92
C GLN A 98 -7.11 13.47 3.05
N ASN A 99 -7.66 14.61 3.48
CA ASN A 99 -8.67 14.64 4.54
C ASN A 99 -9.95 13.87 4.15
N LYS A 100 -10.38 13.95 2.88
CA LYS A 100 -11.53 13.20 2.39
C LYS A 100 -11.25 11.70 2.37
N ILE A 101 -10.03 11.30 1.99
CA ILE A 101 -9.57 9.90 2.00
C ILE A 101 -9.57 9.36 3.43
N TYR A 102 -9.01 10.10 4.38
CA TYR A 102 -8.99 9.75 5.80
C TYR A 102 -10.41 9.47 6.31
N HIS A 103 -11.33 10.42 6.14
CA HIS A 103 -12.72 10.26 6.58
C HIS A 103 -13.45 9.11 5.85
N HIS A 104 -13.14 8.87 4.57
CA HIS A 104 -13.69 7.73 3.83
C HIS A 104 -13.27 6.40 4.46
N LEU A 105 -11.99 6.26 4.85
CA LEU A 105 -11.45 5.05 5.47
C LEU A 105 -11.99 4.85 6.89
N ILE A 106 -11.97 5.89 7.73
CA ILE A 106 -12.54 5.84 9.10
C ILE A 106 -14.01 5.43 9.07
N LYS A 107 -14.81 6.06 8.20
CA LYS A 107 -16.23 5.72 8.04
C LYS A 107 -16.44 4.26 7.71
N ARG A 108 -15.59 3.67 6.87
CA ARG A 108 -15.68 2.25 6.49
C ARG A 108 -15.27 1.31 7.62
N ILE A 109 -14.33 1.72 8.46
CA ILE A 109 -13.92 0.93 9.64
C ILE A 109 -15.03 0.87 10.67
N ASN A 110 -15.70 2.01 10.90
CA ASN A 110 -16.79 2.15 11.86
C ASN A 110 -18.16 1.70 11.31
N ASP A 111 -18.21 1.23 10.05
CA ASP A 111 -19.44 0.77 9.42
C ASP A 111 -19.89 -0.56 10.03
N LYS A 112 -20.90 -0.51 10.92
CA LYS A 112 -21.56 -1.68 11.53
C LYS A 112 -22.43 -2.40 10.51
N ARG A 113 -21.80 -3.06 9.54
CA ARG A 113 -22.53 -3.89 8.57
C ARG A 113 -23.14 -5.08 9.27
N ASP A 114 -24.34 -5.47 8.84
CA ASP A 114 -24.96 -6.72 9.26
C ASP A 114 -24.03 -7.89 8.95
N GLU A 115 -23.66 -8.66 9.99
CA GLU A 115 -22.74 -9.81 9.95
C GLU A 115 -23.10 -10.90 8.91
N GLY A 116 -24.29 -10.81 8.30
CA GLY A 116 -24.81 -11.76 7.31
C GLY A 116 -24.25 -11.64 5.89
N VAL A 117 -23.58 -10.54 5.52
CA VAL A 117 -23.05 -10.34 4.15
C VAL A 117 -21.53 -10.18 4.16
N LYS A 118 -20.82 -11.26 3.84
CA LYS A 118 -19.36 -11.26 3.67
C LYS A 118 -19.00 -10.85 2.24
N THR A 119 -18.32 -9.72 2.09
CA THR A 119 -17.72 -9.28 0.83
C THR A 119 -16.21 -9.51 0.86
N PHE A 120 -15.62 -9.93 -0.26
CA PHE A 120 -14.17 -10.16 -0.36
C PHE A 120 -13.53 -9.24 -1.42
N PRO A 121 -12.48 -8.48 -1.08
CA PRO A 121 -11.91 -8.33 0.27
C PRO A 121 -12.89 -7.63 1.21
N ASP A 122 -12.74 -7.91 2.51
CA ASP A 122 -13.55 -7.26 3.55
C ASP A 122 -13.28 -5.74 3.52
N PRO A 123 -14.30 -4.89 3.32
CA PRO A 123 -14.12 -3.46 3.18
C PRO A 123 -13.60 -2.76 4.43
N ARG A 124 -13.85 -3.31 5.63
CA ARG A 124 -13.33 -2.81 6.91
C ARG A 124 -11.87 -3.20 7.05
N GLU A 125 -11.53 -4.47 6.85
CA GLU A 125 -10.14 -4.95 6.90
C GLU A 125 -9.27 -4.18 5.90
N LYS A 126 -9.72 -4.06 4.63
CA LYS A 126 -9.01 -3.29 3.62
C LYS A 126 -8.76 -1.85 4.08
N SER A 127 -9.74 -1.19 4.70
CA SER A 127 -9.58 0.18 5.17
C SER A 127 -8.59 0.31 6.34
N VAL A 128 -8.52 -0.68 7.23
CA VAL A 128 -7.48 -0.73 8.28
C VAL A 128 -6.09 -0.87 7.64
N SER A 129 -5.93 -1.79 6.70
CA SER A 129 -4.66 -1.98 5.96
C SER A 129 -4.24 -0.71 5.21
N ASP A 130 -5.17 -0.05 4.51
CA ASP A 130 -4.92 1.18 3.77
C ASP A 130 -4.47 2.31 4.71
N LEU A 131 -5.17 2.53 5.84
CA LEU A 131 -4.75 3.52 6.85
C LEU A 131 -3.39 3.18 7.46
N TYR A 132 -3.13 1.90 7.75
CA TYR A 132 -1.84 1.46 8.26
C TYR A 132 -0.69 1.82 7.32
N ASN A 133 -0.83 1.50 6.04
CA ASN A 133 0.19 1.78 5.04
C ASN A 133 0.40 3.29 4.82
N LEU A 134 -0.68 4.07 4.79
CA LEU A 134 -0.60 5.52 4.65
C LEU A 134 0.00 6.19 5.90
N SER A 135 -0.32 5.70 7.10
CA SER A 135 0.27 6.17 8.35
C SER A 135 1.78 5.92 8.39
N ARG A 136 2.24 4.72 7.98
CA ARG A 136 3.68 4.42 7.88
C ARG A 136 4.45 5.32 6.92
N LYS A 137 3.76 5.90 5.94
CA LYS A 137 4.33 6.86 4.98
C LYS A 137 4.27 8.30 5.47
N GLY A 138 3.67 8.55 6.63
CA GLY A 138 3.57 9.87 7.24
C GLY A 138 2.38 10.70 6.78
N TYR A 139 1.40 10.12 6.07
CA TYR A 139 0.20 10.85 5.68
C TYR A 139 -0.73 11.12 6.86
N PHE A 140 -0.83 10.17 7.80
CA PHE A 140 -1.74 10.24 8.94
C PHE A 140 -1.06 9.79 10.23
N SER A 141 -1.35 10.47 11.33
CA SER A 141 -0.89 10.05 12.66
C SER A 141 -1.69 8.84 13.15
N ASP A 142 -0.99 7.84 13.68
CA ASP A 142 -1.60 6.71 14.40
C ASP A 142 -2.43 7.15 15.61
N PHE A 143 -1.99 8.17 16.35
CA PHE A 143 -2.75 8.77 17.44
C PHE A 143 -4.10 9.33 16.98
N GLU A 144 -4.14 10.05 15.86
CA GLU A 144 -5.40 10.58 15.30
C GLU A 144 -6.30 9.46 14.80
N ILE A 145 -5.74 8.48 14.08
CA ILE A 145 -6.46 7.30 13.60
C ILE A 145 -7.16 6.59 14.76
N LEU A 146 -6.41 6.25 15.82
CA LEU A 146 -6.94 5.48 16.94
C LEU A 146 -8.02 6.24 17.72
N LYS A 147 -8.01 7.57 17.69
CA LYS A 147 -9.04 8.40 18.34
C LYS A 147 -10.38 8.34 17.60
N ASP A 148 -10.36 8.22 16.28
CA ASP A 148 -11.55 8.27 15.43
C ASP A 148 -12.13 6.89 15.10
N ILE A 149 -11.42 5.81 15.45
CA ILE A 149 -11.93 4.44 15.34
C ILE A 149 -12.81 4.12 16.55
N GLU A 150 -14.06 3.75 16.29
CA GLU A 150 -15.06 3.40 17.30
C GLU A 150 -15.19 1.89 17.51
N GLU A 151 -14.77 1.11 16.51
CA GLU A 151 -14.89 -0.36 16.50
C GLU A 151 -13.57 -1.04 16.86
N ASP A 152 -13.66 -2.21 17.51
CA ASP A 152 -12.46 -2.98 17.89
C ASP A 152 -11.77 -3.59 16.67
N ILE A 153 -10.61 -3.06 16.31
CA ILE A 153 -9.77 -3.52 15.19
C ILE A 153 -8.60 -4.40 15.63
N GLN A 154 -8.46 -4.69 16.93
CA GLN A 154 -7.39 -5.56 17.41
C GLN A 154 -7.57 -6.97 16.85
N GLY A 155 -6.47 -7.61 16.49
CA GLY A 155 -6.50 -8.96 15.93
C GLY A 155 -6.73 -9.03 14.41
N LEU A 156 -7.14 -7.93 13.75
CA LEU A 156 -7.33 -7.92 12.30
C LEU A 156 -6.00 -8.07 11.55
N TYR A 157 -4.98 -7.32 11.97
CA TYR A 157 -3.63 -7.39 11.40
C TYR A 157 -2.59 -7.38 12.51
N PRO A 158 -1.68 -8.35 12.55
CA PRO A 158 -0.65 -8.40 13.58
C PRO A 158 0.33 -7.21 13.49
N GLU A 159 0.51 -6.63 12.30
CA GLU A 159 1.28 -5.40 12.10
C GLU A 159 0.66 -4.19 12.82
N VAL A 160 -0.67 -4.10 12.82
CA VAL A 160 -1.42 -3.04 13.49
C VAL A 160 -1.35 -3.25 15.00
N ASP A 161 -1.60 -4.46 15.47
CA ASP A 161 -1.48 -4.82 16.90
C ASP A 161 -0.10 -4.47 17.45
N TRP A 162 0.95 -4.82 16.69
CA TRP A 162 2.32 -4.50 17.06
C TRP A 162 2.61 -2.99 17.03
N THR A 163 2.18 -2.28 15.99
CA THR A 163 2.64 -0.91 15.76
C THR A 163 1.81 0.13 16.50
N TRP A 164 0.48 0.02 16.42
CA TRP A 164 -0.45 1.00 16.97
C TRP A 164 -0.85 0.69 18.41
N PHE A 165 -1.03 -0.60 18.74
CA PHE A 165 -1.45 -1.02 20.08
C PHE A 165 -0.29 -1.44 20.99
N HIS A 166 0.94 -1.46 20.46
CA HIS A 166 2.13 -1.89 21.18
C HIS A 166 1.98 -3.29 21.82
N ASP A 167 1.17 -4.16 21.22
CA ASP A 167 1.02 -5.53 21.69
C ASP A 167 2.28 -6.32 21.33
N ARG A 168 2.89 -6.92 22.36
CA ARG A 168 4.12 -7.70 22.31
C ARG A 168 3.89 -9.16 22.74
N SER A 169 2.63 -9.60 22.76
CA SER A 169 2.26 -10.95 23.15
C SER A 169 2.79 -12.01 22.19
N ASP A 170 2.97 -13.22 22.73
CA ASP A 170 3.34 -14.42 21.96
C ASP A 170 2.38 -14.65 20.77
N ASP A 171 1.09 -14.30 20.90
CA ASP A 171 0.09 -14.42 19.83
C ASP A 171 0.38 -13.47 18.65
N VAL A 172 0.63 -12.19 18.92
CA VAL A 172 0.97 -11.21 17.88
C VAL A 172 2.27 -11.60 17.19
N ILE A 173 3.28 -12.04 17.95
CA ILE A 173 4.55 -12.50 17.38
C ILE A 173 4.33 -13.74 16.49
N HIS A 174 3.48 -14.67 16.92
CA HIS A 174 3.10 -15.85 16.12
C HIS A 174 2.50 -15.43 14.78
N ARG A 175 1.46 -14.60 14.80
CA ARG A 175 0.74 -14.14 13.59
C ARG A 175 1.64 -13.33 12.66
N LEU A 176 2.55 -12.51 13.20
CA LEU A 176 3.57 -11.84 12.37
C LEU A 176 4.43 -12.86 11.60
N LEU A 177 4.86 -13.94 12.27
CA LEU A 177 5.70 -14.98 11.68
C LEU A 177 4.98 -15.89 10.67
N GLU A 178 3.64 -15.96 10.68
CA GLU A 178 2.87 -16.70 9.67
C GLU A 178 2.97 -16.09 8.27
N HIS A 179 3.17 -14.76 8.21
CA HIS A 179 3.16 -13.97 6.99
C HIS A 179 4.53 -13.35 6.66
N ARG A 180 5.48 -13.33 7.60
CA ARG A 180 6.77 -12.62 7.46
C ARG A 180 7.92 -13.45 7.98
N THR A 181 9.10 -13.23 7.40
CA THR A 181 10.34 -13.79 7.94
C THR A 181 10.79 -13.00 9.17
N PRO A 182 11.55 -13.61 10.10
CA PRO A 182 12.11 -12.90 11.25
C PRO A 182 12.90 -11.65 10.85
N ASN A 183 13.69 -11.72 9.78
CA ASN A 183 14.43 -10.57 9.26
C ASN A 183 13.50 -9.46 8.79
N ASN A 184 12.41 -9.79 8.08
CA ASN A 184 11.42 -8.79 7.67
C ASN A 184 10.80 -8.07 8.89
N ILE A 185 10.43 -8.83 9.92
CA ILE A 185 9.85 -8.26 11.15
C ILE A 185 10.84 -7.30 11.82
N LYS A 186 12.09 -7.74 11.96
CA LYS A 186 13.18 -6.95 12.58
C LYS A 186 13.49 -5.68 11.80
N THR A 187 13.45 -5.72 10.48
CA THR A 187 13.73 -4.55 9.63
C THR A 187 12.61 -3.52 9.66
N TYR A 188 11.35 -3.94 9.70
CA TYR A 188 10.22 -3.05 9.42
C TYR A 188 9.33 -2.72 10.63
N PHE A 189 9.39 -3.49 11.72
CA PHE A 189 8.46 -3.39 12.84
C PHE A 189 9.17 -3.31 14.20
N SER A 190 10.27 -4.04 14.37
CA SER A 190 11.10 -3.95 15.58
C SER A 190 11.92 -2.66 15.56
N LYS A 191 11.62 -1.73 16.45
CA LYS A 191 12.29 -0.42 16.48
C LYS A 191 13.48 -0.36 17.44
N ASN A 192 13.69 -1.40 18.26
CA ASN A 192 14.70 -1.42 19.30
C ASN A 192 15.23 -2.85 19.60
N GLU A 193 16.24 -2.94 20.47
CA GLU A 193 16.85 -4.21 20.87
C GLU A 193 15.90 -5.10 21.68
N GLU A 194 14.97 -4.51 22.45
CA GLU A 194 14.02 -5.25 23.29
C GLU A 194 13.00 -6.00 22.42
N ASP A 195 12.42 -5.34 21.43
CA ASP A 195 11.56 -5.92 20.40
C ASP A 195 12.27 -7.09 19.69
N ASN A 196 13.55 -6.90 19.32
CA ASN A 196 14.36 -7.95 18.71
C ASN A 196 14.56 -9.16 19.62
N LYS A 197 14.75 -8.91 20.92
CA LYS A 197 14.94 -9.96 21.92
C LYS A 197 13.66 -10.77 22.10
N LEU A 198 12.50 -10.11 22.22
CA LEU A 198 11.20 -10.77 22.34
C LEU A 198 10.92 -11.71 21.17
N ILE A 199 11.17 -11.24 19.93
CA ILE A 199 11.00 -12.07 18.72
C ILE A 199 11.93 -13.29 18.76
N ASN A 200 13.20 -13.10 19.14
CA ASN A 200 14.15 -14.20 19.23
C ASN A 200 13.77 -15.23 20.31
N GLU A 201 13.36 -14.77 21.49
CA GLU A 201 12.93 -15.62 22.60
C GLU A 201 11.71 -16.45 22.21
N TYR A 202 10.72 -15.83 21.56
CA TYR A 202 9.56 -16.54 21.03
C TYR A 202 9.96 -17.63 20.01
N ILE A 203 10.84 -17.30 19.07
CA ILE A 203 11.31 -18.25 18.04
C ILE A 203 11.99 -19.45 18.68
N LEU A 204 12.87 -19.24 19.67
CA LEU A 204 13.56 -20.33 20.37
C LEU A 204 12.57 -21.25 21.09
N LYS A 205 11.64 -20.67 21.85
CA LYS A 205 10.59 -21.42 22.55
C LYS A 205 9.72 -22.23 21.59
N ALA A 206 9.29 -21.61 20.49
CA ALA A 206 8.42 -22.28 19.53
C ALA A 206 9.15 -23.35 18.68
N LEU A 207 10.48 -23.26 18.55
CA LEU A 207 11.31 -24.34 18.00
C LEU A 207 11.45 -25.52 18.97
N GLU A 208 11.62 -25.26 20.27
CA GLU A 208 11.67 -26.31 21.30
C GLU A 208 10.34 -27.05 21.43
N GLU A 209 9.23 -26.34 21.22
CA GLU A 209 7.87 -26.89 21.29
C GLU A 209 7.37 -27.49 19.95
N ASP A 210 8.20 -27.50 18.89
CA ASP A 210 7.88 -27.99 17.53
C ASP A 210 6.63 -27.32 16.91
N LYS A 211 6.41 -26.03 17.24
CA LYS A 211 5.24 -25.23 16.85
C LYS A 211 5.46 -24.31 15.64
N LEU A 212 6.70 -24.17 15.16
CA LEU A 212 7.04 -23.32 14.02
C LEU A 212 7.37 -24.15 12.77
N ILE A 213 6.57 -23.99 11.72
CA ILE A 213 6.93 -24.42 10.36
C ILE A 213 7.38 -23.16 9.61
N PHE A 214 8.70 -22.95 9.48
CA PHE A 214 9.20 -21.88 8.64
C PHE A 214 8.82 -22.15 7.18
N LYS A 215 8.09 -21.22 6.55
CA LYS A 215 7.93 -21.19 5.10
C LYS A 215 9.33 -21.02 4.50
N LYS A 216 9.74 -21.98 3.66
CA LYS A 216 11.00 -21.96 2.91
C LYS A 216 11.08 -20.77 1.96
#